data_AF-A0AAN6BLK7-F1
#
_entry.id   AF-A0AAN6BLK7-F1
#
_cell.length_a   1.000
_cell.length_b   1.000
_cell.length_c   1.000
_cell.angle_alpha   90.00
_cell.angle_beta   90.00
_cell.angle_gamma   90.00
#
_symmetry.space_group_name_H-M   'P 1'
#
loop_
_entity.id
_entity.type
_entity.pdbx_description
1 polymer ?
#
loop_
_entity_poly.entity_id
_entity_poly.type
_entity_poly.pdbx_seq_one_letter_code
_entity_poly.pdbx_strand_id
1 'polypeptide(L)'
;MAPKPKPKPKPKPPKQSSHPTPTRQENEPPCEFTHPCTTSTHSSNTSGSANASGKGSHPRKLISHIFGRNKTSTKLFPSSVWVHYCRKHYQRARYRSRAWPFTQCELLLDSLARMEAWGGVESFEVVLRRREVQRLSSSFAEQQASDKEGVRVRKGRRGGASASASACASEGEEEHADDEEESGDGKKRQRRKPRIKACPVPEWLRAETGPGKTFAEIRAIVERIREDLTEQHRQAQKTKTKNKEQVLFPDIEILPTFQEWVLEQANEDGENRREMSRVSRKGAVQKVQR
;
A
#
# COMPACT_ATOMS: atom_id res chain seq x y z
N MET A 1 -34.48 -57.23 49.70
CA MET A 1 -33.34 -56.44 49.20
C MET A 1 -33.89 -55.41 48.20
N ALA A 2 -34.04 -54.15 48.62
CA ALA A 2 -34.59 -53.08 47.77
C ALA A 2 -33.44 -52.37 47.02
N PRO A 3 -33.60 -52.03 45.72
CA PRO A 3 -32.55 -51.36 44.96
C PRO A 3 -32.44 -49.88 45.35
N LYS A 4 -31.21 -49.43 45.61
CA LYS A 4 -30.87 -48.03 45.94
C LYS A 4 -31.13 -47.11 44.74
N PRO A 5 -31.69 -45.89 44.93
CA PRO A 5 -31.88 -44.92 43.85
C PRO A 5 -30.54 -44.28 43.45
N LYS A 6 -30.31 -44.14 42.13
CA LYS A 6 -29.13 -43.45 41.56
C LYS A 6 -29.23 -41.93 41.75
N PRO A 7 -28.13 -41.21 42.06
CA PRO A 7 -28.14 -39.76 42.18
C PRO A 7 -28.20 -39.08 40.80
N LYS A 8 -29.03 -38.04 40.69
CA LYS A 8 -29.16 -37.18 39.50
C LYS A 8 -27.94 -36.27 39.33
N PRO A 9 -27.47 -35.97 38.10
CA PRO A 9 -26.37 -35.04 37.87
C PRO A 9 -26.80 -33.60 38.12
N LYS A 10 -25.96 -32.83 38.82
CA LYS A 10 -26.16 -31.40 39.14
C LYS A 10 -26.08 -30.52 37.88
N PRO A 11 -26.85 -29.43 37.78
CA PRO A 11 -26.74 -28.48 36.67
C PRO A 11 -25.42 -27.71 36.74
N LYS A 12 -24.75 -27.52 35.59
CA LYS A 12 -23.58 -26.64 35.47
C LYS A 12 -24.02 -25.17 35.60
N PRO A 13 -23.23 -24.31 36.28
CA PRO A 13 -23.53 -22.89 36.39
C PRO A 13 -23.37 -22.20 35.02
N PRO A 14 -24.16 -21.15 34.73
CA PRO A 14 -24.05 -20.39 33.49
C PRO A 14 -22.72 -19.61 33.47
N LYS A 15 -21.95 -19.77 32.38
CA LYS A 15 -20.77 -18.95 32.10
C LYS A 15 -21.25 -17.51 31.88
N GLN A 16 -20.96 -16.62 32.83
CA GLN A 16 -21.03 -15.18 32.63
C GLN A 16 -19.91 -14.79 31.66
N SER A 17 -20.29 -14.49 30.41
CA SER A 17 -19.42 -13.82 29.45
C SER A 17 -19.35 -12.35 29.84
N SER A 18 -18.21 -11.90 30.37
CA SER A 18 -17.95 -10.51 30.75
C SER A 18 -17.11 -9.78 29.69
N HIS A 19 -17.37 -10.02 28.40
CA HIS A 19 -16.78 -9.22 27.33
C HIS A 19 -17.87 -8.40 26.64
N PRO A 20 -17.80 -7.06 26.70
CA PRO A 20 -18.67 -6.23 25.87
C PRO A 20 -18.24 -6.44 24.42
N THR A 21 -19.08 -7.12 23.64
CA THR A 21 -18.98 -7.15 22.18
C THR A 21 -19.09 -5.70 21.68
N PRO A 22 -18.05 -5.10 21.10
CA PRO A 22 -18.19 -3.80 20.49
C PRO A 22 -18.91 -4.02 19.15
N THR A 23 -20.19 -3.69 19.11
CA THR A 23 -20.92 -3.51 17.86
C THR A 23 -20.16 -2.46 17.04
N ARG A 24 -19.39 -2.91 16.05
CA ARG A 24 -18.60 -2.08 15.13
C ARG A 24 -19.54 -1.29 14.21
N GLN A 25 -20.21 -0.28 14.76
CA GLN A 25 -20.73 0.82 13.96
C GLN A 25 -19.53 1.70 13.60
N GLU A 26 -18.83 1.33 12.53
CA GLU A 26 -17.80 2.17 11.94
C GLU A 26 -18.46 3.42 11.35
N ASN A 27 -18.60 4.45 12.18
CA ASN A 27 -18.70 5.81 11.65
C ASN A 27 -17.50 6.04 10.74
N GLU A 28 -17.77 6.48 9.51
CA GLU A 28 -16.73 6.72 8.52
C GLU A 28 -15.69 7.71 9.07
N PRO A 29 -14.39 7.38 9.03
CA PRO A 29 -13.36 8.21 9.66
C PRO A 29 -13.30 9.58 8.98
N PRO A 30 -13.19 10.68 9.74
CA PRO A 30 -13.15 12.02 9.17
C PRO A 30 -11.87 12.26 8.37
N CYS A 31 -11.90 13.27 7.49
CA CYS A 31 -10.69 13.72 6.80
C CYS A 31 -9.78 14.53 7.76
N GLU A 32 -8.53 14.10 7.89
CA GLU A 32 -7.52 14.64 8.82
C GLU A 32 -6.54 15.65 8.18
N PHE A 33 -6.79 16.07 6.94
CA PHE A 33 -5.90 17.05 6.27
C PHE A 33 -6.00 18.46 6.89
N THR A 34 -7.21 18.89 7.26
CA THR A 34 -7.50 20.12 8.00
C THR A 34 -8.75 19.90 8.83
N HIS A 35 -8.83 20.51 10.01
CA HIS A 35 -10.01 20.46 10.87
C HIS A 35 -10.63 21.86 11.03
N PRO A 36 -11.88 22.09 10.57
CA PRO A 36 -12.72 21.18 9.78
C PRO A 36 -12.21 21.01 8.33
N CYS A 37 -12.60 19.91 7.69
CA CYS A 37 -12.24 19.67 6.29
C CYS A 37 -13.16 20.50 5.38
N THR A 38 -12.62 21.55 4.78
CA THR A 38 -13.36 22.46 3.87
C THR A 38 -13.79 21.84 2.55
N THR A 39 -13.42 20.59 2.30
CA THR A 39 -13.72 19.89 1.04
C THR A 39 -14.50 18.60 1.20
N SER A 40 -14.68 18.14 2.44
CA SER A 40 -15.59 17.04 2.72
C SER A 40 -16.97 17.64 2.86
N THR A 41 -17.84 17.35 1.91
CA THR A 41 -19.29 17.51 2.08
C THR A 41 -19.78 16.43 3.05
N HIS A 42 -19.31 16.46 4.30
CA HIS A 42 -20.06 15.82 5.38
C HIS A 42 -21.11 16.84 5.77
N SER A 43 -22.30 16.69 5.19
CA SER A 43 -23.48 17.46 5.57
C SER A 43 -23.79 17.19 7.04
N SER A 44 -23.30 18.05 7.94
CA SER A 44 -23.89 18.21 9.26
C SER A 44 -25.05 19.19 9.11
N ASN A 45 -26.27 18.65 9.10
CA ASN A 45 -27.57 19.28 9.34
C ASN A 45 -27.78 20.74 8.87
N THR A 46 -28.46 20.90 7.74
CA THR A 46 -29.49 21.94 7.62
C THR A 46 -30.69 21.32 6.91
N SER A 47 -31.84 21.44 7.56
CA SER A 47 -33.15 20.96 7.17
C SER A 47 -33.55 21.36 5.75
N GLY A 48 -34.05 20.39 4.97
CA GLY A 48 -34.91 20.64 3.82
C GLY A 48 -34.24 20.62 2.45
N SER A 49 -33.82 19.45 1.97
CA SER A 49 -33.88 19.16 0.53
C SER A 49 -33.80 17.66 0.29
N ALA A 50 -34.96 17.06 0.00
CA ALA A 50 -35.05 15.69 -0.49
C ALA A 50 -34.53 15.66 -1.94
N ASN A 51 -33.72 14.64 -2.25
CA ASN A 51 -33.13 14.32 -3.56
C ASN A 51 -31.84 15.06 -3.95
N ALA A 52 -30.76 14.71 -3.25
CA ALA A 52 -29.45 14.59 -3.90
C ALA A 52 -28.73 13.34 -3.38
N SER A 53 -28.77 12.26 -4.16
CA SER A 53 -28.04 11.01 -3.94
C SER A 53 -26.52 11.20 -4.13
N GLY A 54 -25.90 12.10 -3.37
CA GLY A 54 -24.46 12.30 -3.32
C GLY A 54 -23.85 11.41 -2.24
N LYS A 55 -23.55 10.14 -2.57
CA LYS A 55 -22.69 9.30 -1.72
C LYS A 55 -21.36 10.05 -1.52
N GLY A 56 -21.13 10.59 -0.31
CA GLY A 56 -19.85 11.15 0.08
C GLY A 56 -18.75 10.14 -0.19
N SER A 57 -17.66 10.54 -0.85
CA SER A 57 -16.60 9.60 -1.19
C SER A 57 -15.88 9.15 0.09
N HIS A 58 -15.83 7.85 0.35
CA HIS A 58 -15.09 7.30 1.48
C HIS A 58 -13.66 7.87 1.53
N PRO A 59 -13.24 8.45 2.66
CA PRO A 59 -11.88 8.93 2.84
C PRO A 59 -10.87 7.82 2.56
N ARG A 60 -9.74 8.21 1.97
CA ARG A 60 -8.69 7.27 1.56
C ARG A 60 -7.80 6.98 2.76
N LYS A 61 -7.44 5.70 2.95
CA LYS A 61 -6.39 5.27 3.88
C LYS A 61 -5.03 5.71 3.36
N LEU A 62 -4.41 6.69 4.02
CA LEU A 62 -3.11 7.21 3.66
C LEU A 62 -2.03 6.19 3.98
N ILE A 63 -0.97 6.21 3.18
CA ILE A 63 0.26 5.40 3.34
C ILE A 63 0.10 3.88 3.51
N SER A 64 -1.13 3.33 3.53
CA SER A 64 -1.43 1.89 3.61
C SER A 64 -0.71 1.05 2.56
N HIS A 65 -0.43 1.64 1.40
CA HIS A 65 0.35 1.03 0.34
C HIS A 65 1.82 0.71 0.69
N ILE A 66 2.38 1.35 1.72
CA ILE A 66 3.69 1.01 2.27
C ILE A 66 3.60 -0.30 3.07
N PHE A 67 2.47 -0.55 3.73
CA PHE A 67 2.21 -1.78 4.49
C PHE A 67 1.71 -2.96 3.63
N GLY A 68 2.06 -2.95 2.34
CA GLY A 68 1.60 -3.93 1.35
C GLY A 68 0.31 -3.49 0.66
N ARG A 69 0.44 -2.79 -0.48
CA ARG A 69 -0.65 -2.14 -1.24
C ARG A 69 -1.87 -2.98 -1.57
N ASN A 70 -1.72 -4.30 -1.68
CA ASN A 70 -2.79 -5.25 -2.00
C ASN A 70 -2.77 -6.50 -1.11
N LYS A 71 -1.98 -6.50 -0.03
CA LYS A 71 -1.90 -7.66 0.86
C LYS A 71 -3.08 -7.66 1.83
N THR A 72 -3.59 -8.86 2.10
CA THR A 72 -4.66 -9.12 3.07
C THR A 72 -4.35 -8.58 4.46
N SER A 73 -3.07 -8.44 4.81
CA SER A 73 -2.57 -7.80 6.04
C SER A 73 -3.20 -6.43 6.31
N THR A 74 -3.34 -5.56 5.30
CA THR A 74 -3.91 -4.22 5.47
C THR A 74 -5.38 -4.21 5.89
N LYS A 75 -6.10 -5.33 5.73
CA LYS A 75 -7.50 -5.49 6.13
C LYS A 75 -7.67 -5.83 7.61
N LEU A 76 -6.63 -6.39 8.23
CA LEU A 76 -6.63 -6.77 9.64
C LEU A 76 -6.53 -5.56 10.57
N PHE A 77 -5.92 -4.48 10.08
CA PHE A 77 -5.87 -3.23 10.81
C PHE A 77 -7.26 -2.58 10.96
N PRO A 78 -7.60 -2.10 12.17
CA PRO A 78 -8.80 -1.29 12.36
C PRO A 78 -8.71 0.03 11.58
N SER A 79 -9.85 0.67 11.32
CA SER A 79 -9.85 1.94 10.60
C SER A 79 -9.05 3.03 11.33
N SER A 80 -9.11 3.04 12.67
CA SER A 80 -8.47 4.06 13.52
C SER A 80 -6.96 4.18 13.37
N VAL A 81 -6.23 3.13 12.93
CA VAL A 81 -4.76 3.22 12.76
C VAL A 81 -4.34 3.99 11.51
N TRP A 82 -5.25 4.16 10.56
CA TRP A 82 -4.95 4.85 9.31
C TRP A 82 -5.28 6.33 9.44
N VAL A 83 -4.38 7.17 8.93
CA VAL A 83 -4.72 8.56 8.63
C VAL A 83 -5.63 8.59 7.40
N HIS A 84 -6.69 9.39 7.43
CA HIS A 84 -7.67 9.47 6.35
C HIS A 84 -7.75 10.85 5.69
N TYR A 85 -7.65 10.92 4.36
CA TYR A 85 -7.94 12.15 3.60
C TYR A 85 -9.08 11.94 2.61
N CYS A 86 -9.92 12.97 2.45
CA CYS A 86 -10.88 12.99 1.35
C CYS A 86 -10.15 12.94 -0.01
N ARG A 87 -10.90 12.63 -1.08
CA ARG A 87 -10.33 12.52 -2.43
C ARG A 87 -9.56 13.78 -2.86
N LYS A 88 -10.11 14.97 -2.60
CA LYS A 88 -9.53 16.26 -3.00
C LYS A 88 -8.22 16.53 -2.26
N HIS A 89 -8.18 16.31 -0.94
CA HIS A 89 -6.98 16.48 -0.12
C HIS A 89 -5.87 15.49 -0.47
N TYR A 90 -6.21 14.22 -0.69
CA TYR A 90 -5.24 13.23 -1.16
C TYR A 90 -4.58 13.66 -2.49
N GLN A 91 -5.36 14.18 -3.43
CA GLN A 91 -4.82 14.66 -4.71
C GLN A 91 -3.92 15.88 -4.54
N ARG A 92 -4.28 16.84 -3.67
CA ARG A 92 -3.45 18.02 -3.35
C ARG A 92 -2.12 17.59 -2.72
N ALA A 93 -2.17 16.80 -1.65
CA ALA A 93 -0.98 16.37 -0.93
C ALA A 93 -0.02 15.58 -1.84
N ARG A 94 -0.53 14.58 -2.57
CA ARG A 94 0.32 13.65 -3.33
C ARG A 94 0.87 14.19 -4.64
N TYR A 95 0.06 14.90 -5.42
CA TYR A 95 0.41 15.23 -6.81
C TYR A 95 0.82 16.67 -7.03
N ARG A 96 0.51 17.57 -6.08
CA ARG A 96 0.84 19.00 -6.20
C ARG A 96 2.00 19.41 -5.29
N SER A 97 2.24 18.70 -4.20
CA SER A 97 3.32 19.04 -3.26
C SER A 97 4.62 18.31 -3.59
N ARG A 98 5.71 19.08 -3.71
CA ARG A 98 7.08 18.51 -3.73
C ARG A 98 7.51 17.95 -2.38
N ALA A 99 6.82 18.33 -1.31
CA ALA A 99 7.09 17.85 0.05
C ALA A 99 6.45 16.49 0.34
N TRP A 100 5.71 15.90 -0.61
CA TRP A 100 4.99 14.65 -0.39
C TRP A 100 5.84 13.51 0.20
N PRO A 101 7.08 13.25 -0.22
CA PRO A 101 7.92 12.21 0.41
C PRO A 101 8.17 12.44 1.90
N PHE A 102 8.29 13.70 2.34
CA PHE A 102 8.45 14.05 3.75
C PHE A 102 7.13 13.84 4.51
N THR A 103 6.02 14.31 3.95
CA THR A 103 4.68 14.03 4.50
C THR A 103 4.40 12.54 4.58
N GLN A 104 4.91 11.72 3.66
CA GLN A 104 4.80 10.27 3.76
C GLN A 104 5.53 9.71 4.99
N CYS A 105 6.69 10.26 5.36
CA CYS A 105 7.41 9.85 6.57
C CYS A 105 6.63 10.25 7.82
N GLU A 106 6.09 11.46 7.89
CA GLU A 106 5.26 11.94 9.00
C GLU A 106 4.01 11.07 9.18
N LEU A 107 3.26 10.83 8.10
CA LEU A 107 2.07 9.97 8.11
C LEU A 107 2.41 8.52 8.52
N LEU A 108 3.61 8.04 8.18
CA LEU A 108 4.06 6.71 8.56
C LEU A 108 4.34 6.64 10.05
N LEU A 109 5.00 7.65 10.63
CA LEU A 109 5.23 7.75 12.08
C LEU A 109 3.92 7.83 12.85
N ASP A 110 2.95 8.63 12.38
CA ASP A 110 1.60 8.72 12.98
C ASP A 110 0.90 7.36 12.98
N SER A 111 0.90 6.67 11.85
CA SER A 111 0.29 5.34 11.76
C SER A 111 1.03 4.32 12.63
N LEU A 112 2.36 4.37 12.74
CA LEU A 112 3.12 3.50 13.64
C LEU A 112 2.74 3.73 15.11
N ALA A 113 2.60 4.99 15.55
CA ALA A 113 2.13 5.31 16.89
C ALA A 113 0.72 4.75 17.17
N ARG A 114 -0.20 4.89 16.21
CA ARG A 114 -1.56 4.32 16.34
C ARG A 114 -1.56 2.79 16.35
N MET A 115 -0.70 2.16 15.55
CA MET A 115 -0.55 0.71 15.50
C MET A 115 0.03 0.14 16.79
N GLU A 116 1.03 0.82 17.38
CA GLU A 116 1.61 0.45 18.66
C GLU A 116 0.59 0.59 19.80
N ALA A 117 -0.16 1.70 19.83
CA ALA A 117 -1.23 1.91 20.79
C ALA A 117 -2.38 0.89 20.66
N TRP A 118 -2.64 0.41 19.44
CA TRP A 118 -3.62 -0.65 19.20
C TRP A 118 -3.13 -2.03 19.69
N GLY A 119 -1.83 -2.28 19.70
CA GLY A 119 -1.23 -3.49 20.28
C GLY A 119 -1.43 -4.79 19.48
N GLY A 120 -1.98 -4.72 18.26
CA GLY A 120 -2.22 -5.89 17.42
C GLY A 120 -1.06 -6.32 16.52
N VAL A 121 0.04 -5.55 16.48
CA VAL A 121 1.22 -5.87 15.67
C VAL A 121 2.32 -6.40 16.59
N GLU A 122 2.91 -7.54 16.21
CA GLU A 122 4.01 -8.18 16.91
C GLU A 122 5.37 -7.67 16.42
N SER A 123 5.59 -7.70 15.11
CA SER A 123 6.83 -7.27 14.45
C SER A 123 6.58 -6.87 13.01
N PHE A 124 7.62 -6.42 12.33
CA PHE A 124 7.58 -6.05 10.92
C PHE A 124 8.66 -6.76 10.10
N GLU A 125 8.37 -7.00 8.84
CA GLU A 125 9.32 -7.40 7.82
C GLU A 125 9.51 -6.26 6.80
N VAL A 126 10.73 -5.78 6.65
CA VAL A 126 11.07 -4.77 5.65
C VAL A 126 11.51 -5.48 4.38
N VAL A 127 10.81 -5.26 3.28
CA VAL A 127 11.09 -5.92 1.99
C VAL A 127 11.25 -4.91 0.87
N LEU A 128 12.04 -5.25 -0.15
CA LEU A 128 12.09 -4.49 -1.38
C LEU A 128 10.80 -4.70 -2.19
N ARG A 129 10.28 -3.63 -2.80
CA ARG A 129 9.21 -3.78 -3.78
C ARG A 129 9.71 -4.58 -4.98
N ARG A 130 8.80 -5.34 -5.61
CA ARG A 130 9.08 -6.14 -6.82
C ARG A 130 9.85 -5.37 -7.90
N ARG A 131 9.57 -4.09 -8.09
CA ARG A 131 10.25 -3.24 -9.08
C ARG A 131 11.73 -3.04 -8.76
N GLU A 132 12.06 -2.90 -7.49
CA GLU A 132 13.44 -2.76 -7.05
C GLU A 132 14.19 -4.09 -7.17
N VAL A 133 13.55 -5.19 -6.77
CA VAL A 133 14.10 -6.55 -6.97
C VAL A 133 14.43 -6.79 -8.45
N GLN A 134 13.51 -6.43 -9.36
CA GLN A 134 13.73 -6.56 -10.80
C GLN A 134 14.93 -5.74 -11.28
N ARG A 135 15.04 -4.48 -10.83
CA ARG A 135 16.15 -3.61 -11.20
C ARG A 135 17.50 -4.22 -10.80
N LEU A 136 17.61 -4.67 -9.55
CA LEU A 136 18.83 -5.31 -9.06
C LEU A 136 19.12 -6.59 -9.84
N SER A 137 18.13 -7.45 -10.08
CA SER A 137 18.32 -8.69 -10.83
C SER A 137 18.82 -8.47 -12.26
N SER A 138 18.36 -7.42 -12.94
CA SER A 138 18.84 -7.05 -14.28
C SER A 138 20.28 -6.56 -14.24
N SER A 139 20.63 -5.70 -13.28
CA SER A 139 22.01 -5.23 -13.10
C SER A 139 22.98 -6.38 -12.79
N PHE A 140 22.57 -7.35 -11.95
CA PHE A 140 23.38 -8.54 -11.66
C PHE A 140 23.54 -9.47 -12.88
N ALA A 141 22.52 -9.59 -13.73
CA ALA A 141 22.57 -10.42 -14.94
C ALA A 141 23.52 -9.82 -16.00
N GLU A 142 23.53 -8.49 -16.15
CA GLU A 142 24.45 -7.78 -17.04
C GLU A 142 25.91 -7.88 -16.55
N GLN A 143 26.13 -7.77 -15.25
CA GLN A 143 27.45 -7.85 -14.63
C GLN A 143 28.05 -9.27 -14.72
N GLN A 144 27.23 -10.32 -14.59
CA GLN A 144 27.65 -11.70 -14.83
C GLN A 144 27.89 -12.03 -16.33
N ALA A 145 27.29 -11.28 -17.25
CA ALA A 145 27.57 -11.42 -18.67
C ALA A 145 28.92 -10.76 -19.05
N SER A 146 29.25 -9.61 -18.46
CA SER A 146 30.55 -8.95 -18.68
C SER A 146 31.73 -9.73 -18.09
N ASP A 147 31.54 -10.41 -16.94
CA ASP A 147 32.61 -11.22 -16.33
C ASP A 147 32.90 -12.52 -17.12
N LYS A 148 31.96 -12.99 -17.93
CA LYS A 148 32.14 -14.16 -18.80
C LYS A 148 32.80 -13.82 -20.15
N GLU A 149 32.92 -12.54 -20.51
CA GLU A 149 33.63 -12.08 -21.71
C GLU A 149 35.12 -11.71 -21.46
N GLY A 150 35.60 -11.79 -20.21
CA GLY A 150 36.99 -11.50 -19.85
C GLY A 150 38.01 -12.61 -20.16
N VAL A 151 37.59 -13.79 -20.62
CA VAL A 151 38.48 -14.92 -20.94
C VAL A 151 38.17 -15.49 -22.32
N ARG A 152 38.45 -14.73 -23.39
CA ARG A 152 38.62 -15.30 -24.73
C ARG A 152 39.87 -14.73 -25.39
N VAL A 153 40.93 -15.53 -25.27
CA VAL A 153 42.20 -15.40 -25.98
C VAL A 153 41.95 -15.24 -27.48
N ARG A 154 42.59 -14.22 -28.05
CA ARG A 154 42.62 -13.92 -29.49
C ARG A 154 43.14 -15.13 -30.29
N LYS A 155 42.30 -15.75 -31.11
CA LYS A 155 42.75 -16.52 -32.27
C LYS A 155 41.82 -16.25 -33.44
N GLY A 156 42.33 -15.51 -34.41
CA GLY A 156 41.59 -15.19 -35.63
C GLY A 156 41.36 -16.41 -36.52
N ARG A 157 40.31 -16.33 -37.35
CA ARG A 157 40.33 -16.46 -38.83
C ARG A 157 38.96 -16.94 -39.35
N ARG A 158 38.34 -16.06 -40.16
CA ARG A 158 37.45 -16.24 -41.33
C ARG A 158 36.38 -17.36 -41.34
N GLY A 159 35.12 -16.90 -41.51
CA GLY A 159 34.27 -17.28 -42.64
C GLY A 159 33.07 -18.19 -42.35
N GLY A 160 31.86 -17.74 -42.72
CA GLY A 160 30.71 -18.63 -43.01
C GLY A 160 29.39 -18.21 -42.39
N ALA A 161 28.45 -17.80 -43.24
CA ALA A 161 27.07 -17.35 -43.00
C ALA A 161 26.19 -18.28 -42.13
N SER A 162 25.25 -17.70 -41.35
CA SER A 162 23.80 -17.70 -41.66
C SER A 162 22.95 -17.16 -40.50
N ALA A 163 22.09 -16.19 -40.85
CA ALA A 163 20.81 -15.77 -40.26
C ALA A 163 20.45 -16.06 -38.79
N SER A 164 20.07 -15.03 -38.04
CA SER A 164 18.64 -14.67 -37.84
C SER A 164 18.46 -13.44 -36.93
N ALA A 165 17.43 -12.67 -37.26
CA ALA A 165 17.05 -11.34 -36.79
C ALA A 165 16.81 -11.17 -35.28
N SER A 166 17.22 -10.03 -34.71
CA SER A 166 16.30 -8.90 -34.43
C SER A 166 17.04 -7.71 -33.80
N ALA A 167 17.10 -6.61 -34.55
CA ALA A 167 17.45 -5.25 -34.11
C ALA A 167 16.30 -4.67 -33.24
N CYS A 168 16.46 -3.65 -32.40
CA CYS A 168 17.23 -2.43 -32.58
C CYS A 168 17.56 -1.73 -31.24
N ALA A 169 18.77 -1.18 -31.18
CA ALA A 169 19.15 -0.08 -30.33
C ALA A 169 19.00 1.23 -31.12
N SER A 170 18.55 2.30 -30.48
CA SER A 170 18.89 3.68 -30.87
C SER A 170 18.78 4.59 -29.66
N GLU A 171 19.96 4.98 -29.16
CA GLU A 171 20.19 6.25 -28.50
C GLU A 171 20.11 7.38 -29.55
N GLY A 172 19.67 8.56 -29.12
CA GLY A 172 19.53 9.74 -29.96
C GLY A 172 19.04 10.93 -29.13
N GLU A 173 19.99 11.82 -28.83
CA GLU A 173 19.83 13.25 -28.53
C GLU A 173 19.14 13.91 -29.78
N GLU A 174 18.28 14.93 -29.79
CA GLU A 174 18.26 16.29 -29.22
C GLU A 174 16.85 16.95 -29.42
N GLU A 175 16.49 17.90 -28.53
CA GLU A 175 15.96 19.27 -28.76
C GLU A 175 14.65 19.65 -29.55
N HIS A 176 13.76 20.38 -28.83
CA HIS A 176 13.02 21.65 -29.09
C HIS A 176 11.86 21.84 -30.13
N ALA A 177 10.73 22.42 -29.62
CA ALA A 177 9.71 23.36 -30.22
C ALA A 177 8.90 22.89 -31.47
N ASP A 178 7.67 23.28 -31.78
CA ASP A 178 6.57 24.16 -31.31
C ASP A 178 5.30 23.62 -32.05
N ASP A 179 4.16 23.41 -31.39
CA ASP A 179 2.85 24.07 -31.61
C ASP A 179 2.13 23.93 -32.98
N GLU A 180 0.82 23.62 -32.87
CA GLU A 180 -0.25 23.73 -33.90
C GLU A 180 -0.18 22.75 -35.11
N GLU A 181 -1.24 22.17 -35.68
CA GLU A 181 -2.69 22.31 -35.57
C GLU A 181 -3.33 21.04 -36.22
N GLU A 182 -4.65 20.98 -36.13
CA GLU A 182 -5.58 19.89 -36.42
C GLU A 182 -5.46 19.21 -37.80
N SER A 183 -5.47 17.86 -37.82
CA SER A 183 -6.07 17.12 -38.94
C SER A 183 -6.60 15.77 -38.49
N GLY A 184 -7.89 15.55 -38.75
CA GLY A 184 -8.64 14.38 -38.32
C GLY A 184 -8.22 13.09 -39.03
N ASP A 185 -7.94 12.06 -38.24
CA ASP A 185 -8.24 10.68 -38.60
C ASP A 185 -8.36 9.84 -37.31
N GLY A 186 -9.47 9.10 -37.20
CA GLY A 186 -9.99 8.48 -35.98
C GLY A 186 -9.21 7.28 -35.43
N LYS A 187 -7.87 7.32 -35.41
CA LYS A 187 -7.06 6.33 -34.66
C LYS A 187 -7.07 6.67 -33.18
N LYS A 188 -7.86 5.91 -32.40
CA LYS A 188 -7.87 5.94 -30.93
C LYS A 188 -6.42 5.90 -30.41
N ARG A 189 -5.87 7.06 -30.02
CA ARG A 189 -4.54 7.17 -29.42
C ARG A 189 -4.53 6.32 -28.16
N GLN A 190 -3.92 5.13 -28.25
CA GLN A 190 -3.70 4.25 -27.10
C GLN A 190 -2.98 5.08 -26.03
N ARG A 191 -3.66 5.31 -24.89
CA ARG A 191 -3.08 6.11 -23.79
C ARG A 191 -1.79 5.42 -23.36
N ARG A 192 -0.65 6.03 -23.65
CA ARG A 192 0.66 5.53 -23.23
C ARG A 192 0.64 5.27 -21.73
N LYS A 193 1.05 4.07 -21.32
CA LYS A 193 1.10 3.71 -19.89
C LYS A 193 2.04 4.69 -19.19
N PRO A 194 1.65 5.28 -18.05
CA PRO A 194 2.52 6.21 -17.34
C PRO A 194 3.81 5.50 -16.92
N ARG A 195 4.95 6.02 -17.40
CA ARG A 195 6.28 5.54 -17.03
C ARG A 195 6.52 5.93 -15.57
N ILE A 196 6.47 4.96 -14.66
CA ILE A 196 6.68 5.24 -13.24
C ILE A 196 8.17 5.47 -13.03
N LYS A 197 8.53 6.64 -12.50
CA LYS A 197 9.90 6.97 -12.13
C LYS A 197 10.41 5.96 -11.10
N ALA A 198 11.60 5.43 -11.35
CA ALA A 198 12.20 4.42 -10.52
C ALA A 198 12.88 5.11 -9.33
N CYS A 199 12.57 4.71 -8.10
CA CYS A 199 13.19 5.26 -6.89
C CYS A 199 14.13 4.21 -6.30
N PRO A 200 15.43 4.24 -6.64
CA PRO A 200 16.37 3.23 -6.17
C PRO A 200 16.43 3.26 -4.64
N VAL A 201 16.54 2.08 -4.04
CA VAL A 201 16.68 1.95 -2.58
C VAL A 201 18.15 2.15 -2.23
N PRO A 202 18.52 3.02 -1.26
CA PRO A 202 19.90 3.17 -0.82
C PRO A 202 20.49 1.86 -0.28
N GLU A 203 21.81 1.67 -0.39
CA GLU A 203 22.48 0.44 0.08
C GLU A 203 22.24 0.17 1.56
N TRP A 204 22.32 1.19 2.41
CA TRP A 204 22.06 1.02 3.84
C TRP A 204 20.64 0.51 4.11
N LEU A 205 19.65 0.94 3.32
CA LEU A 205 18.26 0.52 3.48
C LEU A 205 18.04 -0.89 2.95
N ARG A 206 18.85 -1.34 1.96
CA ARG A 206 18.89 -2.75 1.56
C ARG A 206 19.39 -3.63 2.69
N ALA A 207 20.45 -3.20 3.39
CA ALA A 207 20.99 -3.94 4.53
C ALA A 207 19.99 -4.05 5.71
N GLU A 208 19.05 -3.11 5.82
CA GLU A 208 17.99 -3.12 6.83
C GLU A 208 16.78 -4.02 6.45
N THR A 209 16.78 -4.65 5.28
CA THR A 209 15.70 -5.57 4.89
C THR A 209 15.73 -6.86 5.70
N GLY A 210 14.56 -7.43 5.97
CA GLY A 210 14.41 -8.66 6.75
C GLY A 210 13.25 -8.62 7.75
N PRO A 211 12.94 -9.77 8.37
CA PRO A 211 11.86 -9.91 9.35
C PRO A 211 12.27 -9.47 10.76
N GLY A 212 11.30 -9.45 11.68
CA GLY A 212 11.54 -9.31 13.12
C GLY A 212 11.80 -7.88 13.62
N LYS A 213 11.57 -6.87 12.79
CA LYS A 213 11.79 -5.47 13.16
C LYS A 213 10.72 -5.01 14.16
N THR A 214 11.17 -4.35 15.22
CA THR A 214 10.34 -3.71 16.24
C THR A 214 9.81 -2.34 15.78
N PHE A 215 8.84 -1.78 16.51
CA PHE A 215 8.38 -0.41 16.25
C PHE A 215 9.49 0.63 16.34
N ALA A 216 10.40 0.50 17.31
CA ALA A 216 11.53 1.40 17.48
C ALA A 216 12.48 1.36 16.28
N GLU A 217 12.80 0.16 15.78
CA GLU A 217 13.65 0.01 14.59
C GLU A 217 12.98 0.56 13.34
N ILE A 218 11.67 0.32 13.14
CA ILE A 218 10.95 0.90 12.00
C ILE A 218 10.92 2.44 12.10
N ARG A 219 10.71 3.02 13.29
CA ARG A 219 10.81 4.49 13.47
C ARG A 219 12.18 5.01 13.09
N ALA A 220 13.25 4.38 13.59
CA ALA A 220 14.63 4.75 13.25
C ALA A 220 14.91 4.66 11.75
N ILE A 221 14.41 3.63 11.07
CA ILE A 221 14.50 3.50 9.61
C ILE A 221 13.79 4.66 8.92
N VAL A 222 12.57 5.01 9.35
CA VAL A 222 11.77 6.09 8.75
C VAL A 222 12.41 7.47 8.98
N GLU A 223 12.96 7.70 10.16
CA GLU A 223 13.70 8.93 10.49
C GLU A 223 14.96 9.05 9.62
N ARG A 224 15.74 7.97 9.48
CA ARG A 224 16.90 7.95 8.59
C ARG A 224 16.53 8.14 7.12
N ILE A 225 15.41 7.57 6.65
CA ILE A 225 14.88 7.88 5.30
C ILE A 225 14.61 9.38 5.17
N ARG A 226 13.99 10.01 6.18
CA ARG A 226 13.69 11.45 6.16
C ARG A 226 14.96 12.31 6.10
N GLU A 227 16.00 11.94 6.82
CA GLU A 227 17.31 12.60 6.77
C GLU A 227 17.92 12.52 5.37
N ASP A 228 17.94 11.32 4.77
CA ASP A 228 18.42 11.11 3.40
C ASP A 228 17.63 11.92 2.38
N LEU A 229 16.29 11.94 2.48
CA LEU A 229 15.44 12.74 1.61
C LEU A 229 15.75 14.25 1.74
N THR A 230 16.07 14.70 2.95
CA THR A 230 16.45 16.10 3.24
C THR A 230 17.78 16.43 2.58
N GLU A 231 18.77 15.55 2.71
CA GLU A 231 20.08 15.74 2.11
C GLU A 231 20.02 15.72 0.58
N GLN A 232 19.30 14.76 -0.01
CA GLN A 232 19.06 14.72 -1.46
C GLN A 232 18.36 16.00 -1.95
N HIS A 233 17.37 16.49 -1.20
CA HIS A 233 16.69 17.73 -1.55
C HIS A 233 17.65 18.93 -1.50
N ARG A 234 18.50 19.00 -0.47
CA ARG A 234 19.51 20.05 -0.32
C ARG A 234 20.54 20.03 -1.46
N GLN A 235 21.02 18.85 -1.84
CA GLN A 235 21.95 18.67 -2.95
C GLN A 235 21.32 19.08 -4.28
N ALA A 236 20.08 18.66 -4.54
CA ALA A 236 19.34 19.01 -5.75
C ALA A 236 19.09 20.53 -5.88
N GLN A 237 19.00 21.26 -4.76
CA GLN A 237 18.88 22.73 -4.78
C GLN A 237 20.22 23.43 -5.06
N LYS A 238 21.35 22.85 -4.62
CA LYS A 238 22.70 23.39 -4.84
C LYS A 238 23.15 23.22 -6.29
N THR A 239 22.88 22.07 -6.89
CA THR A 239 23.16 21.82 -8.29
C THR A 239 22.11 22.57 -9.13
N LYS A 240 22.46 23.70 -9.75
CA LYS A 240 21.59 24.51 -10.66
C LYS A 240 21.23 23.78 -11.96
N THR A 241 21.01 22.46 -11.91
CA THR A 241 20.63 21.67 -13.07
C THR A 241 19.17 21.99 -13.43
N LYS A 242 18.91 22.30 -14.70
CA LYS A 242 17.57 22.69 -15.21
C LYS A 242 16.49 21.65 -14.91
N ASN A 243 16.86 20.40 -14.66
CA ASN A 243 15.96 19.35 -14.17
C ASN A 243 16.00 19.25 -12.64
N LYS A 244 15.10 19.97 -11.97
CA LYS A 244 14.81 19.80 -10.54
C LYS A 244 14.18 18.43 -10.31
N GLU A 245 15.01 17.39 -10.23
CA GLU A 245 14.55 16.06 -9.88
C GLU A 245 13.91 16.10 -8.50
N GLN A 246 12.67 15.60 -8.42
CA GLN A 246 11.97 15.52 -7.14
C GLN A 246 12.49 14.30 -6.41
N VAL A 247 12.84 14.48 -5.14
CA VAL A 247 13.09 13.35 -4.24
C VAL A 247 11.86 12.47 -4.17
N LEU A 248 12.06 11.17 -3.99
CA LEU A 248 11.00 10.15 -3.96
C LEU A 248 11.21 9.23 -2.78
N PHE A 249 10.12 8.74 -2.20
CA PHE A 249 10.19 7.75 -1.12
C PHE A 249 10.71 6.40 -1.67
N PRO A 250 11.67 5.72 -0.99
CA PRO A 250 12.29 4.48 -1.46
C PRO A 250 11.28 3.36 -1.77
N ASP A 251 11.62 2.49 -2.73
CA ASP A 251 10.77 1.38 -3.16
C ASP A 251 10.82 0.16 -2.20
N ILE A 252 10.33 0.36 -0.97
CA ILE A 252 10.19 -0.67 0.07
C ILE A 252 8.71 -0.94 0.45
N GLU A 253 8.48 -2.06 1.12
CA GLU A 253 7.24 -2.35 1.87
C GLU A 253 7.60 -2.74 3.32
N ILE A 254 6.74 -2.37 4.26
CA ILE A 254 6.88 -2.67 5.69
C ILE A 254 5.71 -3.58 6.06
N LEU A 255 5.93 -4.88 6.08
CA LEU A 255 4.87 -5.87 6.23
C LEU A 255 4.69 -6.20 7.72
N PRO A 256 3.50 -6.03 8.29
CA PRO A 256 3.27 -6.39 9.68
C PRO A 256 3.11 -7.90 9.86
N THR A 257 3.65 -8.40 10.97
CA THR A 257 3.27 -9.67 11.60
C THR A 257 2.30 -9.33 12.72
N PHE A 258 1.13 -9.96 12.74
CA PHE A 258 0.10 -9.67 13.72
C PHE A 258 0.16 -10.65 14.90
N GLN A 259 -0.28 -10.15 16.06
CA GLN A 259 -0.51 -10.98 17.24
C GLN A 259 -1.55 -12.06 16.95
N GLU A 260 -1.46 -13.20 17.64
CA GLU A 260 -2.33 -14.36 17.46
C GLU A 260 -3.82 -14.00 17.59
N TRP A 261 -4.18 -13.20 18.60
CA TRP A 261 -5.57 -12.77 18.85
C TRP A 261 -6.18 -12.00 17.66
N VAL A 262 -5.37 -11.27 16.89
CA VAL A 262 -5.86 -10.55 15.69
C VAL A 262 -6.22 -11.54 14.59
N LEU A 263 -5.42 -12.60 14.44
CA LEU A 263 -5.63 -13.64 13.44
C LEU A 263 -6.87 -14.48 13.77
N GLU A 264 -7.04 -14.83 15.05
CA GLU A 264 -8.22 -15.53 15.58
C GLU A 264 -9.49 -14.71 15.32
N GLN A 265 -9.49 -13.43 15.72
CA GLN A 265 -10.62 -12.54 15.51
C GLN A 265 -11.00 -12.41 14.02
N ALA A 266 -10.00 -12.33 13.13
CA ALA A 266 -10.24 -12.26 11.70
C ALA A 266 -10.83 -13.56 11.12
N ASN A 267 -10.48 -14.71 11.70
CA ASN A 267 -11.05 -15.99 11.32
C ASN A 267 -12.53 -16.09 11.74
N GLU A 268 -12.83 -15.73 12.99
CA GLU A 268 -14.21 -15.69 13.52
C GLU A 268 -15.11 -14.76 12.69
N ASP A 269 -14.63 -13.54 12.39
CA ASP A 269 -15.34 -12.60 11.52
C ASP A 269 -15.60 -13.18 10.12
N GLY A 270 -14.63 -13.95 9.59
CA GLY A 270 -14.73 -14.64 8.31
C GLY A 270 -15.80 -15.73 8.32
N GLU A 271 -15.88 -16.53 9.39
CA GLU A 271 -16.88 -17.57 9.58
C GLU A 271 -18.28 -16.99 9.75
N ASN A 272 -18.43 -15.99 10.62
CA ASN A 272 -19.69 -15.28 10.85
C ASN A 272 -20.23 -14.68 9.54
N ARG A 273 -19.36 -14.05 8.73
CA ARG A 273 -19.77 -13.49 7.44
C ARG A 273 -20.22 -14.57 6.44
N ARG A 274 -19.56 -15.74 6.44
CA ARG A 274 -19.98 -16.89 5.61
C ARG A 274 -21.32 -17.45 6.08
N GLU A 275 -21.55 -17.56 7.37
CA GLU A 275 -22.82 -18.02 7.94
C GLU A 275 -23.98 -17.07 7.61
N MET A 276 -23.82 -15.76 7.85
CA MET A 276 -24.84 -14.76 7.48
C MET A 276 -25.16 -14.79 5.98
N SER A 277 -24.14 -14.98 5.12
CA SER A 277 -24.34 -15.11 3.67
C SER A 277 -25.14 -16.35 3.27
N ARG A 278 -25.04 -17.44 4.04
CA ARG A 278 -25.82 -18.69 3.83
C ARG A 278 -27.26 -18.54 4.32
N VAL A 279 -27.47 -17.85 5.43
CA VAL A 279 -28.82 -17.57 5.97
C VAL A 279 -29.60 -16.65 5.02
N SER A 280 -28.96 -15.59 4.51
CA SER A 280 -29.58 -14.67 3.53
C SER A 280 -30.01 -15.36 2.23
N ARG A 281 -29.30 -16.40 1.78
CA ARG A 281 -29.67 -17.18 0.59
C ARG A 281 -30.85 -18.15 0.84
N LYS A 282 -31.03 -18.64 2.06
CA LYS A 282 -32.12 -19.58 2.40
C LYS A 282 -33.47 -18.88 2.65
N GLY A 283 -33.47 -17.58 2.95
CA GLY A 283 -34.70 -16.80 3.20
C GLY A 283 -35.39 -16.22 1.96
N ALA A 284 -34.83 -16.37 0.75
CA ALA A 284 -35.27 -15.66 -0.46
C ALA A 284 -36.26 -16.43 -1.36
N VAL A 285 -36.89 -17.50 -0.88
CA VAL A 285 -37.92 -18.25 -1.65
C VAL A 285 -39.27 -18.13 -0.94
N GLN A 286 -39.97 -17.01 -1.14
CA GLN A 286 -41.42 -16.98 -0.93
C GLN A 286 -42.11 -17.41 -2.23
N LYS A 287 -42.77 -18.57 -2.15
CA LYS A 287 -43.58 -19.18 -3.20
C LYS A 287 -44.81 -18.28 -3.43
N VAL A 288 -44.85 -17.55 -4.53
CA VAL A 288 -46.09 -16.90 -4.99
C VAL A 288 -46.99 -18.00 -5.54
N GLN A 289 -48.01 -18.40 -4.77
CA GLN A 289 -49.11 -19.21 -5.27
C GLN A 289 -50.02 -18.32 -6.13
N ARG A 290 -50.18 -18.71 -7.40
CA ARG A 290 -51.27 -18.26 -8.27
C ARG A 290 -52.44 -19.23 -8.13
#